data_AF-A0A6C0F8S0-F1
#
_entry.id   AF-A0A6C0F8S0-F1
#
_cell.length_a   1.000
_cell.length_b   1.000
_cell.length_c   1.000
_cell.angle_alpha   90.00
_cell.angle_beta   90.00
_cell.angle_gamma   90.00
#
_symmetry.space_group_name_H-M   'P 1'
#
loop_
_entity.id
_entity.type
_entity.pdbx_description
1 polymer ?
#
loop_
_entity_poly.entity_id
_entity_poly.type
_entity_poly.pdbx_seq_one_letter_code
_entity_poly.pdbx_strand_id
1 'polypeptide(L)' 'HSINEIWVFDHMDCGMYKATLGLKEDTDPHIHVNKLQELQTKLKTKYPTLGFRGYIIDTDGSINRVI' A
#
# COMPACT_ATOMS: atom_id res chain seq x y z
N HIS A 1 19.01 8.38 -12.69
CA HIS A 1 18.08 7.28 -13.01
C HIS A 1 16.74 7.87 -13.44
N SER A 2 16.16 7.37 -14.53
CA SER A 2 14.89 7.83 -15.10
C SER A 2 13.76 6.89 -14.66
N ILE A 3 13.47 6.90 -13.36
CA ILE A 3 12.36 6.09 -12.82
C ILE A 3 11.06 6.81 -13.17
N ASN A 4 10.21 6.14 -13.96
CA ASN A 4 8.97 6.71 -14.45
C ASN A 4 7.74 6.16 -13.73
N GLU A 5 7.86 5.01 -13.05
CA GLU A 5 6.75 4.35 -12.36
C GLU A 5 7.26 3.52 -11.19
N ILE A 6 6.49 3.45 -10.10
CA ILE A 6 6.71 2.53 -8.99
C ILE A 6 5.49 1.67 -8.73
N TRP A 7 5.74 0.42 -8.36
CA TRP A 7 4.73 -0.57 -8.03
C TRP A 7 4.92 -0.95 -6.58
N VAL A 8 3.87 -0.79 -5.78
CA VAL A 8 3.90 -1.04 -4.34
C VAL A 8 2.91 -2.15 -4.03
N PHE A 9 3.40 -3.14 -3.29
CA PHE A 9 2.62 -4.29 -2.82
C PHE A 9 2.58 -4.22 -1.30
N ASP A 10 1.36 -4.15 -0.75
CA ASP A 10 1.10 -4.31 0.68
C ASP A 10 0.39 -5.64 0.90
N HIS A 11 0.52 -6.26 2.06
CA HIS A 11 -0.08 -7.56 2.34
C HIS A 11 -0.99 -7.49 3.56
N MET A 12 -2.09 -8.24 3.49
CA MET A 12 -3.01 -8.41 4.61
C MET A 12 -2.37 -9.21 5.74
N ASP A 13 -2.96 -9.13 6.92
CA ASP A 13 -2.54 -9.80 8.15
C ASP A 13 -1.11 -9.43 8.60
N CYS A 14 -0.68 -8.20 8.31
CA CYS A 14 0.66 -7.73 8.56
C CYS A 14 0.94 -7.50 10.05
N GLY A 15 1.97 -8.17 10.57
CA GLY A 15 2.40 -8.03 11.96
C GLY A 15 2.79 -6.59 12.34
N MET A 16 3.26 -5.79 11.38
CA MET A 16 3.61 -4.39 11.59
C MET A 16 2.36 -3.53 11.84
N TYR A 17 1.30 -3.67 11.02
CA TYR A 17 0.05 -2.94 11.22
C TYR A 17 -0.59 -3.31 12.56
N LYS A 18 -0.62 -4.60 12.91
CA LYS A 18 -1.10 -5.06 14.23
C LYS A 18 -0.35 -4.38 15.38
N ALA A 19 0.99 -4.39 15.33
CA ALA A 19 1.82 -3.81 16.39
C ALA A 19 1.70 -2.29 16.48
N THR A 20 1.68 -1.59 15.34
CA THR A 20 1.70 -0.12 15.29
C THR A 20 0.34 0.51 15.54
N LEU A 21 -0.74 -0.14 15.13
CA LEU A 21 -2.11 0.34 15.28
C LEU A 21 -2.85 -0.29 16.47
N GLY A 22 -2.21 -1.21 17.20
CA GLY A 22 -2.82 -1.90 18.33
C GLY A 22 -3.98 -2.82 17.92
N LEU A 23 -3.95 -3.34 16.70
CA LEU A 23 -4.99 -4.23 16.18
C LEU A 23 -4.75 -5.66 16.63
N LYS A 24 -5.82 -6.37 16.95
CA LYS A 24 -5.77 -7.81 17.20
C LYS A 24 -5.61 -8.60 15.89
N GLU A 25 -6.29 -8.14 14.84
CA GLU A 25 -6.30 -8.72 13.50
C GLU A 25 -6.12 -7.59 12.48
N ASP A 26 -5.48 -7.90 11.35
CA ASP A 26 -5.23 -6.95 10.28
C ASP A 26 -5.91 -7.43 9.00
N THR A 27 -7.25 -7.40 9.05
CA THR A 27 -8.13 -7.97 8.03
C THR A 27 -8.94 -6.90 7.30
N ASP A 28 -8.81 -5.63 7.67
CA ASP A 28 -9.49 -4.52 7.00
C ASP A 28 -8.61 -3.93 5.87
N PRO A 29 -8.91 -4.21 4.59
CA PRO A 29 -8.09 -3.73 3.48
C PRO A 29 -8.10 -2.20 3.37
N HIS A 30 -9.09 -1.49 3.92
CA HIS A 30 -9.15 -0.04 3.85
C HIS A 30 -7.97 0.63 4.56
N ILE A 31 -7.45 0.02 5.64
CA ILE A 31 -6.30 0.53 6.38
C ILE A 31 -5.06 0.56 5.46
N HIS A 32 -4.83 -0.53 4.73
CA HIS A 32 -3.73 -0.64 3.75
C HIS A 32 -3.92 0.31 2.56
N VAL A 33 -5.13 0.36 1.98
CA VAL A 33 -5.44 1.28 0.87
C VAL A 33 -5.16 2.73 1.28
N ASN A 34 -5.55 3.14 2.49
CA ASN A 34 -5.30 4.47 3.00
C ASN A 34 -3.79 4.76 3.11
N LYS A 35 -2.98 3.80 3.57
CA LYS A 35 -1.52 3.97 3.63
C LYS A 35 -0.87 4.02 2.25
N LEU A 36 -1.36 3.26 1.28
CA LEU A 36 -0.95 3.36 -0.12
C LEU A 36 -1.28 4.74 -0.71
N GLN A 37 -2.46 5.29 -0.41
CA GLN A 37 -2.85 6.65 -0.84
C GLN A 37 -2.01 7.73 -0.17
N GLU A 38 -1.71 7.61 1.12
CA GLU A 38 -0.79 8.51 1.85
C GLU A 38 0.60 8.49 1.21
N LEU A 39 1.13 7.31 0.87
CA LEU A 39 2.42 7.16 0.19
C LEU A 39 2.39 7.78 -1.21
N GLN A 40 1.36 7.47 -2.00
CA GLN A 40 1.17 8.04 -3.34
C GLN A 40 1.17 9.57 -3.26
N THR A 41 0.42 10.14 -2.32
CA THR A 41 0.33 11.60 -2.12
C THR A 41 1.71 12.19 -1.83
N LYS A 42 2.44 11.64 -0.85
CA LYS A 42 3.79 12.09 -0.49
C LYS A 42 4.75 12.04 -1.68
N LEU A 43 4.69 10.97 -2.47
CA LEU A 43 5.54 10.83 -3.65
C LEU A 43 5.15 11.81 -4.75
N LYS A 44 3.86 12.00 -5.01
CA LYS A 44 3.36 12.94 -6.02
C LYS A 44 3.67 14.40 -5.67
N THR A 45 3.72 14.75 -4.38
CA THR A 45 4.19 16.08 -3.95
C THR A 45 5.63 16.35 -4.38
N LYS A 46 6.51 15.34 -4.34
CA LYS A 46 7.93 15.48 -4.67
C LYS A 46 8.25 15.17 -6.13
N TYR A 47 7.51 14.25 -6.74
CA TYR A 47 7.69 13.72 -8.09
C TYR A 47 6.33 13.66 -8.81
N PRO A 48 5.80 14.80 -9.28
CA PRO A 48 4.43 14.87 -9.81
C PRO A 48 4.17 13.95 -11.01
N THR A 49 5.19 13.71 -11.83
CA THR A 49 5.13 12.89 -13.04
C THR A 49 5.34 11.39 -12.78
N LEU A 50 5.75 10.99 -11.57
CA LEU A 50 6.03 9.58 -11.25
C LEU A 50 4.75 8.75 -11.25
N GLY A 51 4.66 7.72 -12.07
CA GLY A 51 3.56 6.75 -12.04
C GLY A 51 3.54 5.97 -10.72
N PHE A 52 2.34 5.62 -10.23
CA PHE A 52 2.15 4.87 -9.00
C PHE A 52 1.06 3.82 -9.19
N ARG A 53 1.36 2.56 -8.87
CA ARG A 53 0.39 1.46 -8.82
C ARG A 53 0.45 0.81 -7.44
N GLY A 54 -0.72 0.66 -6.82
CA GLY A 54 -0.86 0.04 -5.50
C GLY A 54 -1.59 -1.29 -5.59
N TYR A 55 -1.05 -2.30 -4.95
CA TYR A 55 -1.61 -3.65 -4.90
C TYR A 55 -1.72 -4.13 -3.45
N ILE A 56 -2.77 -4.91 -3.16
CA ILE A 56 -2.92 -5.66 -1.92
C ILE A 56 -2.77 -7.15 -2.24
N ILE A 57 -1.95 -7.82 -1.45
CA ILE A 57 -1.81 -9.27 -1.39
C ILE A 57 -2.72 -9.76 -0.26
N ASP A 58 -3.76 -10.51 -0.60
CA ASP A 58 -4.68 -11.08 0.38
C ASP A 58 -4.05 -12.32 1.07
N THR A 59 -4.67 -12.76 2.15
CA THR A 59 -4.26 -13.93 2.95
C THR A 59 -4.32 -15.25 2.18
N ASP A 60 -5.10 -15.32 1.11
CA ASP A 60 -5.14 -16.44 0.17
C ASP A 60 -4.06 -16.38 -0.93
N GLY A 61 -3.23 -15.33 -0.92
CA GLY A 61 -2.18 -15.07 -1.90
C GLY A 61 -2.66 -14.38 -3.18
N SER A 62 -3.95 -14.05 -3.30
CA SER A 62 -4.46 -13.27 -4.43
C SER A 62 -3.90 -11.84 -4.41
N ILE A 63 -3.70 -11.26 -5.60
CA ILE A 63 -3.14 -9.91 -5.76
C ILE A 63 -4.17 -9.04 -6.44
N ASN A 64 -4.64 -8.01 -5.74
CA ASN A 64 -5.67 -7.09 -6.22
C ASN A 64 -5.09 -5.69 -6.36
N ARG A 65 -5.30 -5.07 -7.53
CA ARG A 65 -4.93 -3.67 -7.74
C ARG A 65 -5.96 -2.77 -7.08
N VAL A 66 -5.51 -1.83 -6.25
CA VAL A 66 -6.37 -0.93 -5.45
C VAL A 66 -6.14 0.56 -5.72
N ILE A 67 -5.04 0.91 -6.41
CA ILE A 67 -4.76 2.25 -6.95
C ILE A 67 -4.39 2.14 -8.44
#